data_AF-A0A3S5Y6I9-F1
#
_entry.id   AF-A0A3S5Y6I9-F1
#
_cell.length_a   1.000
_cell.length_b   1.000
_cell.length_c   1.000
_cell.angle_alpha   90.00
_cell.angle_beta   90.00
_cell.angle_gamma   90.00
#
_symmetry.space_group_name_H-M   'P 1'
#
loop_
_entity.id
_entity.type
_entity.pdbx_description
1 polymer ?
#
loop_
_entity_poly.entity_id
_entity_poly.type
_entity_poly.pdbx_seq_one_letter_code
_entity_poly.pdbx_strand_id
1 'polypeptide(L)'
;MHVSDLPAVALKRLDPGIPLPRRAHEGDAGVDLCTTTDVTIEPGRRVLVGTGIAVALPIGTVGLIHPRSGLAAKSGLSVVNTPGTIDAGYRGEIKVCLINHDLETPVELRRGDRIAQLVVQKVELVDFVEVDTLDETVRGSGGYGSSGGHAILDAHNADRAVDGTEGRPHELTRQPREGA
;
A
#
# COMPACT_ATOMS: atom_id res chain seq x y z
N MET A 1 -20.74 -9.02 -21.33
CA MET A 1 -21.12 -8.88 -19.92
C MET A 1 -20.56 -7.56 -19.40
N HIS A 2 -21.39 -6.72 -18.80
CA HIS A 2 -20.90 -5.55 -18.04
C HIS A 2 -20.35 -6.10 -16.71
N VAL A 3 -19.02 -6.05 -16.54
CA VAL A 3 -18.32 -6.64 -15.37
C VAL A 3 -18.40 -5.74 -14.13
N SER A 4 -18.90 -4.52 -14.26
CA SER A 4 -19.05 -3.56 -13.16
C SER A 4 -20.10 -2.51 -13.48
N ASP A 5 -20.79 -2.03 -12.44
CA ASP A 5 -21.66 -0.85 -12.46
C ASP A 5 -20.86 0.47 -12.43
N LEU A 6 -19.53 0.41 -12.29
CA LEU A 6 -18.69 1.60 -12.38
C LEU A 6 -18.63 2.12 -13.82
N PRO A 7 -18.69 3.44 -14.04
CA PRO A 7 -18.50 4.01 -15.36
C PRO A 7 -17.07 3.75 -15.87
N ALA A 8 -16.89 3.81 -17.18
CA ALA A 8 -15.58 3.68 -17.78
C ALA A 8 -14.63 4.79 -17.27
N VAL A 9 -13.40 4.41 -16.93
CA VAL A 9 -12.34 5.34 -16.51
C VAL A 9 -11.80 6.05 -17.74
N ALA A 10 -11.86 7.38 -17.75
CA ALA A 10 -11.22 8.15 -18.81
C ALA A 10 -9.69 8.09 -18.65
N LEU A 11 -8.99 7.83 -19.77
CA LEU A 11 -7.53 7.70 -19.81
C LEU A 11 -6.96 8.56 -20.92
N LYS A 12 -5.92 9.31 -20.61
CA LYS A 12 -5.09 10.06 -21.58
C LYS A 12 -3.72 9.40 -21.67
N ARG A 13 -3.33 8.96 -22.87
CA ARG A 13 -1.93 8.64 -23.15
C ARG A 13 -1.16 9.95 -23.29
N LEU A 14 -0.27 10.20 -22.33
CA LEU A 14 0.72 11.27 -22.39
C LEU A 14 1.87 10.88 -23.33
N ASP A 15 2.15 9.58 -23.41
CA ASP A 15 3.07 8.98 -24.35
C ASP A 15 2.32 8.03 -25.31
N PRO A 16 2.09 8.43 -26.58
CA PRO A 16 1.39 7.60 -27.55
C PRO A 16 2.13 6.31 -27.92
N GLY A 17 3.45 6.24 -27.68
CA GLY A 17 4.28 5.08 -27.96
C GLY A 17 4.15 3.97 -26.91
N ILE A 18 3.46 4.22 -25.80
CA ILE A 18 3.11 3.20 -24.81
C ILE A 18 1.73 2.60 -25.13
N PRO A 19 1.59 1.25 -25.11
CA PRO A 19 0.30 0.60 -25.27
C PRO A 19 -0.71 1.05 -24.22
N LEU A 20 -1.99 1.08 -24.58
CA LEU A 20 -3.05 1.23 -23.58
C LEU A 20 -2.97 0.08 -22.57
N PRO A 21 -3.10 0.36 -21.25
CA PRO A 21 -3.19 -0.68 -20.24
C PRO A 21 -4.32 -1.66 -20.55
N ARG A 22 -4.03 -2.95 -20.42
CA ARG A 22 -4.99 -4.03 -20.67
C ARG A 22 -4.87 -5.09 -19.58
N ARG A 23 -5.98 -5.80 -19.37
CA ARG A 23 -5.99 -7.05 -18.61
C ARG A 23 -5.28 -8.11 -19.43
N ALA A 24 -4.52 -9.00 -18.79
CA ALA A 24 -3.85 -10.08 -19.50
C ALA A 24 -4.86 -11.16 -19.92
N HIS A 25 -5.83 -11.44 -19.05
CA HIS A 25 -6.94 -12.36 -19.28
C HIS A 25 -8.28 -11.70 -18.91
N GLU A 26 -9.36 -12.29 -19.41
CA GLU A 26 -10.70 -11.92 -18.97
C GLU A 26 -10.86 -12.18 -17.47
N GLY A 27 -11.38 -11.20 -16.73
CA GLY A 27 -11.59 -11.30 -15.29
C GLY A 27 -10.39 -10.92 -14.40
N ASP A 28 -9.19 -10.69 -14.95
CA ASP A 28 -8.06 -10.21 -14.14
C ASP A 28 -8.42 -8.91 -13.41
N ALA A 29 -8.03 -8.76 -12.14
CA ALA A 29 -8.43 -7.60 -11.32
C ALA A 29 -7.81 -6.27 -11.81
N GLY A 30 -6.56 -6.29 -12.25
CA GLY A 30 -5.81 -5.11 -12.67
C GLY A 30 -5.53 -5.04 -14.18
N VAL A 31 -5.15 -3.86 -14.65
CA VAL A 31 -4.55 -3.65 -15.98
C VAL A 31 -3.05 -3.43 -15.83
N ASP A 32 -2.25 -4.01 -16.71
CA ASP A 32 -0.79 -3.87 -16.66
C ASP A 32 -0.36 -2.42 -17.02
N LEU A 33 0.56 -1.85 -16.23
CA LEU A 33 1.21 -0.56 -16.47
C LEU A 33 2.62 -0.78 -17.02
N CYS A 34 2.97 -0.06 -18.08
CA CYS A 34 4.28 -0.12 -18.71
C CYS A 34 5.20 1.02 -18.24
N THR A 35 6.52 0.84 -18.25
CA THR A 35 7.49 1.93 -18.08
C THR A 35 7.71 2.71 -19.38
N THR A 36 7.91 4.03 -19.29
CA THR A 36 8.27 4.90 -20.43
C THR A 36 9.77 4.97 -20.69
N THR A 37 10.61 4.46 -19.80
CA THR A 37 12.06 4.57 -19.90
C THR A 37 12.75 3.22 -19.73
N ASP A 38 13.89 3.08 -20.40
CA ASP A 38 14.89 2.09 -20.04
C ASP A 38 15.49 2.48 -18.69
N VAL A 39 15.66 1.50 -17.79
CA VAL A 39 16.27 1.70 -16.48
C VAL A 39 16.89 0.43 -15.94
N THR A 40 18.04 0.57 -15.28
CA THR A 40 18.63 -0.47 -14.45
C THR A 40 18.47 -0.08 -12.99
N ILE A 41 17.90 -0.97 -12.18
CA ILE A 41 17.72 -0.80 -10.74
C ILE A 41 18.72 -1.68 -10.01
N GLU A 42 19.79 -1.07 -9.54
CA GLU A 42 20.82 -1.76 -8.76
C GLU A 42 20.24 -2.39 -7.47
N PRO A 43 20.88 -3.43 -6.93
CA PRO A 43 20.46 -4.07 -5.68
C PRO A 43 20.18 -3.09 -4.54
N GLY A 44 19.02 -3.27 -3.88
CA GLY A 44 18.56 -2.41 -2.80
C GLY A 44 18.20 -0.97 -3.19
N ARG A 45 18.27 -0.60 -4.48
CA ARG A 45 17.95 0.75 -4.96
C ARG A 45 16.49 0.86 -5.41
N ARG A 46 16.03 2.10 -5.46
CA ARG A 46 14.69 2.48 -5.92
C ARG A 46 14.76 3.56 -6.99
N VAL A 47 13.77 3.58 -7.86
CA VAL A 47 13.63 4.58 -8.91
C VAL A 47 12.16 4.92 -9.14
N LEU A 48 11.88 6.18 -9.43
CA LEU A 48 10.56 6.62 -9.85
C LEU A 48 10.50 6.63 -11.38
N VAL A 49 9.64 5.79 -11.96
CA VAL A 49 9.46 5.70 -13.42
C VAL A 49 8.07 6.16 -13.84
N GLY A 50 7.99 6.78 -15.02
CA GLY A 50 6.74 7.18 -15.65
C GLY A 50 6.04 6.01 -16.33
N THR A 51 4.72 6.12 -16.48
CA THR A 51 3.90 5.13 -17.21
C THR A 51 3.32 5.66 -18.51
N GLY A 52 3.47 6.95 -18.78
CA GLY A 52 2.98 7.58 -20.00
C GLY A 52 1.46 7.71 -20.06
N ILE A 53 0.75 7.49 -18.95
CA ILE A 53 -0.70 7.65 -18.87
C ILE A 53 -1.11 8.55 -17.71
N ALA A 54 -2.23 9.25 -17.89
CA ALA A 54 -3.00 9.90 -16.85
C ALA A 54 -4.44 9.37 -16.90
N VAL A 55 -5.11 9.31 -15.76
CA VAL A 55 -6.49 8.81 -15.66
C VAL A 55 -7.38 9.82 -14.94
N ALA A 56 -8.69 9.71 -15.14
CA ALA A 56 -9.69 10.37 -14.33
C ALA A 56 -10.59 9.30 -13.70
N LEU A 57 -10.32 8.96 -12.45
CA LEU A 57 -11.14 8.00 -11.72
C LEU A 57 -12.45 8.66 -11.28
N PRO A 58 -13.57 7.91 -11.26
CA PRO A 58 -14.82 8.38 -10.67
C PRO A 58 -14.64 8.72 -9.18
N ILE A 59 -15.36 9.74 -8.69
CA ILE A 59 -15.43 10.02 -7.25
C ILE A 59 -16.03 8.80 -6.53
N GLY A 60 -15.52 8.49 -5.33
CA GLY A 60 -15.86 7.25 -4.61
C GLY A 60 -15.10 6.02 -5.10
N THR A 61 -14.05 6.21 -5.89
CA THR A 61 -13.11 5.15 -6.28
C THR A 61 -11.67 5.54 -6.01
N VAL A 62 -10.81 4.52 -5.89
CA VAL A 62 -9.37 4.63 -5.72
C VAL A 62 -8.66 3.76 -6.74
N GLY A 63 -7.55 4.25 -7.30
CA GLY A 63 -6.63 3.45 -8.09
C GLY A 63 -5.53 2.89 -7.19
N LEU A 64 -5.27 1.59 -7.26
CA LEU A 64 -4.26 0.91 -6.47
C LEU A 64 -3.21 0.30 -7.38
N ILE A 65 -1.97 0.74 -7.23
CA ILE A 65 -0.81 0.22 -7.96
C ILE A 65 -0.23 -0.94 -7.17
N HIS A 66 -0.30 -2.13 -7.75
CA HIS A 66 0.21 -3.36 -7.16
C HIS A 66 1.46 -3.85 -7.92
N PRO A 67 2.43 -4.48 -7.23
CA PRO A 67 3.48 -5.25 -7.86
C PRO A 67 2.90 -6.38 -8.73
N ARG A 68 3.65 -6.77 -9.77
CA ARG A 68 3.34 -7.97 -10.56
C ARG A 68 4.02 -9.17 -9.92
N SER A 69 3.26 -10.20 -9.57
CA SER A 69 3.75 -11.38 -8.83
C SER A 69 4.94 -12.06 -9.51
N GLY A 70 4.95 -12.13 -10.84
CA GLY A 70 6.04 -12.73 -11.60
C GLY A 70 7.37 -11.99 -11.46
N LEU A 71 7.38 -10.66 -11.42
CA LEU A 71 8.60 -9.86 -11.21
C LEU A 71 9.04 -9.89 -9.75
N ALA A 72 8.08 -9.84 -8.81
CA ALA A 72 8.36 -9.96 -7.39
C ALA A 72 9.05 -11.29 -7.06
N ALA A 73 8.51 -12.42 -7.54
CA ALA A 73 9.03 -13.75 -7.22
C ALA A 73 10.34 -14.08 -7.94
N LYS A 74 10.58 -13.54 -9.14
CA LYS A 74 11.74 -13.93 -9.97
C LYS A 74 12.93 -12.99 -9.87
N SER A 75 12.71 -11.72 -9.50
CA SER A 75 13.77 -10.71 -9.50
C SER A 75 13.71 -9.76 -8.30
N GLY A 76 12.87 -10.02 -7.29
CA GLY A 76 12.73 -9.16 -6.12
C GLY A 76 12.16 -7.77 -6.42
N LEU A 77 11.61 -7.52 -7.62
CA LEU A 77 11.07 -6.20 -7.97
C LEU A 77 9.75 -5.95 -7.23
N SER A 78 9.68 -4.84 -6.52
CA SER A 78 8.48 -4.39 -5.80
C SER A 78 8.22 -2.90 -6.04
N VAL A 79 7.20 -2.37 -5.37
CA VAL A 79 6.83 -0.96 -5.37
C VAL A 79 6.93 -0.46 -3.93
N VAL A 80 7.71 0.59 -3.69
CA VAL A 80 8.03 1.09 -2.34
C VAL A 80 6.79 1.45 -1.55
N ASN A 81 5.83 2.10 -2.20
CA ASN A 81 4.58 2.56 -1.59
C ASN A 81 3.41 1.62 -1.86
N THR A 82 3.64 0.31 -2.01
CA THR A 82 2.57 -0.64 -2.33
C THR A 82 1.56 -0.83 -1.18
N PRO A 83 0.24 -0.90 -1.46
CA PRO A 83 -0.38 -0.52 -2.73
C PRO A 83 -0.31 1.00 -2.94
N GLY A 84 0.13 1.43 -4.13
CA GLY A 84 0.24 2.86 -4.43
C GLY A 84 -1.14 3.48 -4.66
N THR A 85 -1.51 4.49 -3.88
CA THR A 85 -2.81 5.16 -3.95
C THR A 85 -2.85 6.24 -5.02
N ILE A 86 -3.79 6.11 -5.96
CA ILE A 86 -4.12 7.11 -6.98
C ILE A 86 -5.49 7.69 -6.68
N ASP A 87 -5.53 8.98 -6.34
CA ASP A 87 -6.74 9.69 -5.95
C ASP A 87 -7.64 10.01 -7.15
N ALA A 88 -8.96 10.08 -6.90
CA ALA A 88 -9.92 10.43 -7.94
C ALA A 88 -9.74 11.84 -8.51
N GLY A 89 -9.13 12.75 -7.75
CA GLY A 89 -8.78 14.09 -8.20
C GLY A 89 -7.48 14.17 -9.03
N TYR A 90 -6.66 13.13 -9.03
CA TYR A 90 -5.35 13.17 -9.71
C TYR A 90 -5.50 13.16 -11.23
N ARG A 91 -4.79 14.07 -11.92
CA ARG A 91 -4.78 14.17 -13.40
C ARG A 91 -3.36 14.19 -13.99
N GLY A 92 -2.36 14.06 -13.13
CA GLY A 92 -0.97 13.95 -13.55
C GLY A 92 -0.67 12.56 -14.12
N GLU A 93 0.57 12.40 -14.59
CA GLU A 93 1.07 11.10 -15.01
C GLU A 93 1.09 10.13 -13.81
N ILE A 94 0.57 8.91 -14.00
CA ILE A 94 0.78 7.83 -13.04
C ILE A 94 2.26 7.45 -13.06
N LYS A 95 2.92 7.48 -11.90
CA LYS A 95 4.31 7.05 -11.74
C LYS A 95 4.40 5.89 -10.76
N VAL A 96 5.41 5.05 -10.92
CA VAL A 96 5.65 3.87 -10.08
C VAL A 96 7.00 4.01 -9.41
N CYS A 97 7.03 3.98 -8.07
CA CYS A 97 8.27 3.98 -7.29
C CYS A 97 8.75 2.54 -7.12
N LEU A 98 9.50 2.05 -8.11
CA LEU A 98 10.02 0.69 -8.13
C LEU A 98 11.19 0.54 -7.16
N ILE A 99 11.33 -0.63 -6.54
CA ILE A 99 12.47 -1.02 -5.70
C ILE A 99 12.93 -2.43 -6.06
N ASN A 100 14.24 -2.61 -6.15
CA ASN A 100 14.87 -3.92 -6.25
C ASN A 100 15.21 -4.43 -4.84
N HIS A 101 14.53 -5.50 -4.39
CA HIS A 101 14.86 -6.17 -3.13
C HIS A 101 15.88 -7.30 -3.28
N ASP A 102 16.25 -7.67 -4.50
CA ASP A 102 17.42 -8.52 -4.71
C ASP A 102 18.67 -7.78 -4.23
N LEU A 103 19.53 -8.48 -3.50
CA LEU A 103 20.72 -7.91 -2.87
C LEU A 103 21.97 -8.06 -3.74
N GLU A 104 21.88 -8.78 -4.84
CA GLU A 104 23.03 -9.15 -5.67
C GLU A 104 22.80 -8.83 -7.16
N THR A 105 21.59 -9.01 -7.66
CA THR A 105 21.27 -8.93 -9.09
C THR A 105 20.54 -7.63 -9.45
N PRO A 106 21.06 -6.81 -10.38
CA PRO A 106 20.33 -5.66 -10.91
C PRO A 106 19.07 -6.07 -11.68
N VAL A 107 18.01 -5.25 -11.60
CA VAL A 107 16.82 -5.42 -12.43
C VAL A 107 16.90 -4.48 -13.63
N GLU A 108 16.99 -5.03 -14.84
CA GLU A 108 16.90 -4.28 -16.08
C GLU A 108 15.46 -4.24 -16.60
N LEU A 109 14.99 -3.03 -16.89
CA LEU A 109 13.69 -2.77 -17.50
C LEU A 109 13.89 -1.99 -18.78
N ARG A 110 13.14 -2.37 -19.81
CA ARG A 110 13.09 -1.68 -21.10
C ARG A 110 11.80 -0.91 -21.22
N ARG A 111 11.83 0.20 -21.94
CA ARG A 111 10.63 0.95 -22.32
C ARG A 111 9.58 -0.02 -22.89
N GLY A 112 8.36 0.06 -22.37
CA GLY A 112 7.25 -0.82 -22.74
C GLY A 112 7.10 -2.06 -21.86
N ASP A 113 8.09 -2.39 -21.02
CA ASP A 113 7.95 -3.50 -20.08
C ASP A 113 6.84 -3.23 -19.07
N ARG A 114 6.04 -4.27 -18.78
CA ARG A 114 4.94 -4.23 -17.82
C ARG A 114 5.51 -4.36 -16.41
N ILE A 115 5.47 -3.29 -15.63
CA ILE A 115 6.20 -3.17 -14.35
C ILE A 115 5.30 -3.25 -13.11
N ALA A 116 4.03 -2.90 -13.26
CA ALA A 116 3.05 -2.87 -12.19
C ALA A 116 1.65 -3.14 -12.76
N GLN A 117 0.64 -3.24 -11.92
CA GLN A 117 -0.76 -3.32 -12.33
C GLN A 117 -1.61 -2.32 -11.57
N LEU A 118 -2.58 -1.70 -12.26
CA LEU A 118 -3.54 -0.78 -11.67
C LEU A 118 -4.87 -1.53 -11.45
N VAL A 119 -5.33 -1.56 -10.21
CA VAL A 119 -6.68 -2.01 -9.82
C VAL A 119 -7.52 -0.77 -9.49
N VAL A 120 -8.79 -0.75 -9.89
CA VAL A 120 -9.73 0.32 -9.49
C VAL A 120 -10.78 -0.28 -8.58
N GLN A 121 -10.98 0.30 -7.40
CA GLN A 121 -11.93 -0.17 -6.40
C GLN A 121 -12.80 0.97 -5.89
N LYS A 122 -14.01 0.65 -5.42
CA LYS A 122 -14.81 1.59 -4.63
C LYS A 122 -14.11 1.87 -3.30
N VAL A 123 -14.22 3.10 -2.82
CA VAL A 123 -13.71 3.52 -1.52
C VAL A 123 -14.73 4.42 -0.84
N GLU A 124 -14.93 4.22 0.45
CA GLU A 124 -15.77 5.08 1.26
C GLU A 124 -15.02 6.37 1.60
N LEU A 125 -15.65 7.50 1.33
CA LEU A 125 -15.14 8.83 1.70
C LEU A 125 -15.73 9.19 3.05
N VAL A 126 -15.08 8.71 4.12
CA VAL A 126 -15.58 8.86 5.50
C VAL A 126 -15.20 10.21 6.10
N ASP A 127 -16.07 10.71 6.97
CA ASP A 127 -15.77 11.80 7.89
C ASP A 127 -15.39 11.22 9.26
N PHE A 128 -14.39 11.82 9.92
CA PHE A 128 -14.01 11.43 11.28
C PHE A 128 -14.75 12.29 12.31
N VAL A 129 -15.24 11.64 13.38
CA VAL A 129 -15.85 12.30 14.55
C VAL A 129 -15.02 11.94 15.77
N GLU A 130 -14.47 12.95 16.45
CA GLU A 130 -13.69 12.79 17.68
C GLU A 130 -14.63 12.47 18.87
N VAL A 131 -14.23 11.49 19.70
CA VAL A 131 -15.00 11.02 20.86
C VAL A 131 -14.06 10.74 22.03
N ASP A 132 -14.57 10.83 23.26
CA ASP A 132 -13.77 10.60 24.47
C ASP A 132 -13.39 9.12 24.66
N THR A 133 -14.25 8.19 24.22
CA THR A 133 -14.03 6.74 24.33
C THR A 133 -14.61 5.98 23.14
N LEU A 134 -13.99 4.83 22.83
CA LEU A 134 -14.48 3.85 21.85
C LEU A 134 -15.20 2.68 22.56
N ASP A 135 -16.02 1.94 21.82
CA ASP A 135 -16.67 0.72 22.30
C ASP A 135 -15.68 -0.45 22.46
N GLU A 136 -16.03 -1.40 23.32
CA GLU A 136 -15.22 -2.61 23.53
C GLU A 136 -15.51 -3.66 22.44
N THR A 137 -14.45 -4.28 21.92
CA THR A 137 -14.55 -5.39 20.96
C THR A 137 -13.76 -6.60 21.43
N VAL A 138 -14.08 -7.79 20.91
CA VAL A 138 -13.34 -9.04 21.19
C VAL A 138 -11.85 -8.90 20.89
N ARG A 139 -11.47 -8.10 19.89
CA ARG A 139 -10.07 -7.84 19.54
C ARG A 139 -9.41 -6.81 20.45
N GLY A 140 -10.16 -5.83 20.95
CA GLY A 140 -9.66 -4.75 21.79
C GLY A 140 -8.44 -4.06 21.17
N SER A 141 -7.39 -3.86 21.98
CA SER A 141 -6.10 -3.29 21.55
C SER A 141 -5.12 -4.31 20.93
N GLY A 142 -5.55 -5.55 20.66
CA GLY A 142 -4.69 -6.61 20.11
C GLY A 142 -4.30 -6.39 18.65
N GLY A 143 -3.00 -6.32 18.36
CA GLY A 143 -2.42 -6.20 17.02
C GLY A 143 -0.99 -6.76 16.95
N TYR A 144 -0.36 -6.70 15.76
CA TYR A 144 1.04 -7.10 15.55
C TYR A 144 1.38 -8.55 15.98
N GLY A 145 0.56 -9.52 15.59
CA GLY A 145 0.79 -10.93 15.93
C GLY A 145 0.07 -11.42 17.19
N SER A 146 -0.91 -10.66 17.69
CA SER A 146 -1.74 -11.03 18.85
C SER A 146 -2.55 -12.32 18.67
N SER A 147 -2.69 -12.81 17.45
CA SER A 147 -3.31 -14.12 17.15
C SER A 147 -2.32 -15.29 17.14
N GLY A 148 -1.02 -15.04 17.33
CA GLY A 148 0.03 -16.05 17.19
C GLY A 148 0.09 -16.65 15.78
N GLY A 149 0.52 -17.91 15.69
CA GLY A 149 0.53 -18.69 14.45
C GLY A 149 1.89 -18.80 13.76
N HIS A 150 2.96 -18.33 14.43
CA HIS A 150 4.34 -18.54 14.02
C HIS A 150 5.25 -18.43 15.25
N ALA A 151 6.23 -19.34 15.37
CA ALA A 151 7.17 -19.36 16.49
C ALA A 151 7.85 -18.01 16.84
N ILE A 152 8.08 -17.13 15.85
CA ILE A 152 8.63 -15.78 16.08
C ILE A 152 7.63 -14.91 16.86
N LEU A 153 6.34 -15.01 16.53
CA LEU A 153 5.27 -14.27 17.21
C LEU A 153 5.04 -14.83 18.62
N ASP A 154 5.17 -16.15 18.78
CA ASP A 154 5.00 -16.81 20.08
C ASP A 154 6.16 -16.46 21.04
N ALA A 155 7.38 -16.35 20.53
CA ALA A 155 8.55 -15.89 21.29
C ALA A 155 8.42 -14.43 21.74
N HIS A 156 7.93 -13.54 20.87
CA HIS A 156 7.69 -12.14 21.22
C HIS A 156 6.51 -11.94 22.19
N ASN A 157 5.51 -12.82 22.15
CA ASN A 157 4.40 -12.80 23.12
C ASN A 157 4.84 -13.32 24.50
N ALA A 158 5.78 -14.27 24.56
CA ALA A 158 6.35 -14.75 25.81
C ALA A 158 7.16 -13.67 26.55
N ASP A 159 7.97 -12.89 25.83
CA ASP A 159 8.74 -11.78 26.42
C ASP A 159 7.83 -10.66 26.97
N ARG A 160 6.71 -10.37 26.30
CA ARG A 160 5.75 -9.35 26.77
C ARG A 160 4.93 -9.78 27.99
N ALA A 161 4.75 -11.08 28.21
CA ALA A 161 4.02 -11.58 29.38
C ALA A 161 4.83 -11.42 30.69
N VAL A 162 6.16 -11.29 30.60
CA VAL A 162 7.05 -11.17 31.77
C VAL A 162 7.12 -9.72 32.29
N ASP A 163 6.90 -8.72 31.43
CA ASP A 163 6.98 -7.30 31.79
C ASP A 163 5.67 -6.73 32.40
N GLY A 164 4.63 -7.56 32.55
CA GLY A 164 3.30 -7.17 33.01
C GLY A 164 3.01 -7.34 34.51
N THR A 165 3.97 -7.80 35.32
CA THR A 165 3.73 -8.16 36.74
C THR A 165 4.59 -7.41 37.76
N GLU A 166 4.66 -6.08 37.69
CA GLU A 166 5.02 -5.27 38.87
C GLU A 166 4.13 -4.03 38.99
N GLY A 167 3.03 -4.18 39.74
CA GLY A 167 2.28 -3.05 40.26
C GLY A 167 3.14 -2.25 41.25
N ARG A 168 3.48 -1.00 40.91
CA ARG A 168 4.05 -0.06 41.87
C ARG A 168 2.90 0.57 42.69
N PRO A 169 2.95 0.57 44.03
CA PRO A 169 1.90 1.16 44.85
C PRO A 169 1.86 2.68 44.68
N HIS A 170 0.65 3.22 44.55
CA HIS A 170 0.36 4.65 44.53
C HIS A 170 0.80 5.31 45.85
N GLU A 171 1.81 6.17 45.79
CA GLU A 171 2.21 7.03 46.90
C GLU A 171 1.27 8.26 46.93
N LEU A 172 0.39 8.31 47.92
CA LEU A 172 -0.48 9.47 48.18
C LEU A 172 0.37 10.70 48.50
N THR A 173 0.46 11.63 47.55
CA THR A 173 1.00 12.96 47.82
C THR A 173 -0.08 13.81 48.51
N ARG A 174 0.15 14.13 49.79
CA ARG A 174 -0.70 15.03 50.59
C ARG A 174 -0.61 16.46 50.03
N GLN A 175 -1.76 17.10 49.81
CA GLN A 175 -1.86 18.53 49.48
C GLN A 175 -1.38 19.41 50.66
N PRO A 176 -0.74 20.57 50.41
CA PRO A 176 -0.56 21.60 51.42
C PRO A 176 -1.85 22.42 51.59
N ARG A 177 -2.15 22.77 52.83
CA ARG A 177 -3.17 23.77 53.19
C ARG A 177 -2.54 25.17 53.14
N GLU A 178 -3.14 26.07 52.36
CA GLU A 178 -3.14 27.52 52.55
C GLU A 178 -4.61 27.89 52.81
N GLY A 179 -5.08 28.75 53.70
CA GLY A 179 -4.56 29.61 54.76
C GLY A 179 -5.78 30.36 55.34
N ALA A 180 -5.58 31.06 56.47
CA ALA A 180 -6.52 31.81 57.32
C ALA A 180 -7.16 31.03 58.48
#